data_AF-A0A7C9LA81-F1
#
_entry.id   AF-A0A7C9LA81-F1
#
_cell.length_a   1.000
_cell.length_b   1.000
_cell.length_c   1.000
_cell.angle_alpha   90.00
_cell.angle_beta   90.00
_cell.angle_gamma   90.00
#
_symmetry.space_group_name_H-M   'P 1'
#
loop_
_entity.id
_entity.type
_entity.pdbx_description
1 polymer ?
#
loop_
_entity_poly.entity_id
_entity_poly.type
_entity_poly.pdbx_seq_one_letter_code
_entity_poly.pdbx_strand_id
1 'polypeptide(L)'
;MKTILQALQDEVHYPVPLGFIENKLIERQLQCDDDYTFEVSKTAAWKGALADCLYSLLQAVTYSESDKSVGTLTEEDKKRLLVRINSLYKDIGEPVVSLGQPMVTFGE
;
A
#
# COMPACT_ATOMS: atom_id res chain seq x y z
N MET A 1 -11.47 19.29 8.64
CA MET A 1 -10.97 18.86 7.32
C MET A 1 -9.98 17.73 7.57
N LYS A 2 -9.96 16.72 6.71
CA LYS A 2 -9.07 15.55 6.84
C LYS A 2 -8.04 15.65 5.72
N THR A 3 -6.77 15.51 6.04
CA THR A 3 -5.72 15.57 5.01
C THR A 3 -5.59 14.23 4.28
N ILE A 4 -4.99 14.23 3.09
CA ILE A 4 -4.66 13.02 2.33
C ILE A 4 -3.81 12.07 3.18
N LEU A 5 -2.82 12.59 3.91
CA LEU A 5 -1.97 11.79 4.80
C LEU A 5 -2.76 11.11 5.94
N GLN A 6 -3.67 11.84 6.58
CA GLN A 6 -4.53 11.27 7.63
C GLN A 6 -5.50 10.23 7.05
N ALA A 7 -6.07 10.49 5.87
CA ALA A 7 -6.93 9.54 5.20
C ALA A 7 -6.21 8.24 4.87
N LEU A 8 -4.93 8.31 4.48
CA LEU A 8 -4.19 7.13 4.05
C LEU A 8 -3.77 6.27 5.24
N GLN A 9 -3.35 6.91 6.33
CA GLN A 9 -3.13 6.22 7.61
C GLN A 9 -4.39 5.49 8.09
N ASP A 10 -5.54 6.18 8.01
CA ASP A 10 -6.82 5.61 8.41
C ASP A 10 -7.30 4.48 7.50
N GLU A 11 -6.91 4.40 6.22
CA GLU A 11 -7.31 3.32 5.30
C GLU A 11 -6.39 2.09 5.36
N VAL A 12 -5.12 2.31 5.70
CA VAL A 12 -4.15 1.22 5.83
C VAL A 12 -4.39 0.44 7.12
N HIS A 13 -4.83 1.06 8.22
CA HIS A 13 -5.13 0.41 9.53
C HIS A 13 -3.97 -0.37 10.20
N TYR A 14 -2.86 -0.61 9.50
CA TYR A 14 -1.66 -1.28 10.01
C TYR A 14 -0.58 -0.26 10.39
N PRO A 15 0.30 -0.61 11.34
CA PRO A 15 1.41 0.27 11.74
C PRO A 15 2.43 0.37 10.60
N VAL A 16 2.25 1.35 9.72
CA VAL A 16 3.19 1.71 8.66
C VAL A 16 3.92 2.98 9.09
N PRO A 17 5.26 3.06 8.98
CA PRO A 17 6.00 4.26 9.31
C PRO A 17 5.49 5.47 8.51
N LEU A 18 5.32 6.61 9.19
CA LEU A 18 4.80 7.83 8.55
C LEU A 18 5.62 8.22 7.32
N GLY A 19 6.94 8.24 7.45
CA GLY A 19 7.85 8.56 6.34
C GLY A 19 7.71 7.62 5.14
N PHE A 20 7.28 6.38 5.34
CA PHE A 20 6.99 5.48 4.22
C PHE A 20 5.74 5.94 3.46
N ILE A 21 4.67 6.29 4.18
CA ILE A 21 3.42 6.78 3.60
C ILE A 21 3.67 8.09 2.84
N GLU A 22 4.43 9.01 3.43
CA GLU A 22 4.81 10.29 2.80
C GLU A 22 5.57 10.05 1.49
N ASN A 23 6.55 9.14 1.49
CA ASN A 23 7.28 8.79 0.27
C ASN A 23 6.35 8.26 -0.83
N LYS A 24 5.38 7.40 -0.49
CA LYS A 24 4.42 6.88 -1.49
C LYS A 24 3.46 7.94 -2.01
N LEU A 25 3.04 8.88 -1.18
CA LEU A 25 2.26 10.03 -1.63
C LEU A 25 3.07 10.89 -2.62
N ILE A 26 4.35 11.16 -2.30
CA ILE A 26 5.25 11.93 -3.18
C ILE A 26 5.48 11.22 -4.52
N GLU A 27 5.78 9.91 -4.51
CA GLU A 27 5.95 9.09 -5.72
C GLU A 27 4.71 9.13 -6.63
N ARG A 28 3.52 9.25 -6.04
CA ARG A 28 2.22 9.32 -6.72
C ARG A 28 1.74 10.75 -6.99
N GLN A 29 2.59 11.75 -6.75
CA GLN A 29 2.31 13.18 -6.97
C GLN A 29 1.13 13.72 -6.14
N LEU A 30 0.93 13.19 -4.93
CA LEU A 30 -0.03 13.69 -3.95
C LEU A 30 0.68 14.51 -2.86
N GLN A 31 0.08 15.62 -2.46
CA GLN A 31 0.57 16.41 -1.33
C GLN A 31 -0.06 15.90 -0.03
N CYS A 32 0.76 15.68 1.00
CA CYS A 32 0.31 15.14 2.29
C CYS A 32 -0.75 16.02 2.97
N ASP A 33 -0.59 17.34 2.86
CA ASP A 33 -1.38 18.36 3.56
C ASP A 33 -2.63 18.79 2.80
N ASP A 34 -2.81 18.33 1.56
CA ASP A 34 -4.01 18.62 0.77
C ASP A 34 -5.26 18.00 1.41
N ASP A 35 -6.41 18.61 1.13
CA ASP A 35 -7.70 18.11 1.61
C ASP A 35 -8.07 16.79 0.93
N TYR A 36 -8.40 15.79 1.75
CA TYR A 36 -8.98 14.56 1.28
C TYR A 36 -10.46 14.77 0.93
N THR A 37 -10.76 14.77 -0.37
CA THR A 37 -12.12 14.91 -0.90
C THR A 37 -12.60 13.64 -1.59
N PHE A 38 -13.90 13.58 -1.88
CA PHE A 38 -14.47 12.50 -2.69
C PHE A 38 -13.78 12.37 -4.05
N GLU A 39 -13.42 13.49 -4.69
CA GLU A 39 -12.73 13.50 -5.97
C GLU A 39 -11.35 12.88 -5.87
N VAL A 40 -10.57 13.26 -4.84
CA VAL A 40 -9.25 12.66 -4.54
C VAL A 40 -9.38 11.15 -4.39
N SER A 41 -10.40 10.66 -3.68
CA SER A 41 -10.62 9.22 -3.46
C SER A 41 -10.81 8.40 -4.76
N LYS A 42 -11.20 9.06 -5.86
CA LYS A 42 -11.42 8.42 -7.17
C LYS A 42 -10.21 8.47 -8.09
N THR A 43 -9.23 9.32 -7.78
CA THR A 43 -8.02 9.48 -8.60
C THR A 43 -7.17 8.21 -8.64
N ALA A 44 -6.45 8.03 -9.74
CA ALA A 44 -5.48 6.95 -9.88
C ALA A 44 -4.33 7.07 -8.87
N ALA A 45 -3.87 8.31 -8.63
CA ALA A 45 -2.82 8.61 -7.67
C ALA A 45 -3.16 8.10 -6.26
N TRP A 46 -4.37 8.38 -5.77
CA TRP A 46 -4.82 7.93 -4.45
C TRP A 46 -4.90 6.41 -4.35
N LYS A 47 -5.57 5.77 -5.32
CA LYS A 47 -5.75 4.31 -5.34
C LYS A 47 -4.41 3.59 -5.47
N GLY A 48 -3.49 4.13 -6.26
CA GLY A 48 -2.11 3.65 -6.38
C GLY A 48 -1.35 3.77 -5.06
N ALA A 49 -1.38 4.93 -4.41
CA ALA A 49 -0.70 5.12 -3.12
C ALA A 49 -1.20 4.15 -2.04
N LEU A 50 -2.53 3.92 -1.98
CA LEU A 50 -3.12 2.93 -1.09
C LEU A 50 -2.66 1.51 -1.44
N ALA A 51 -2.65 1.14 -2.72
CA ALA A 51 -2.19 -0.17 -3.16
C ALA A 51 -0.72 -0.40 -2.81
N ASP A 52 0.14 0.59 -3.02
CA ASP A 52 1.58 0.51 -2.73
C ASP A 52 1.84 0.32 -1.22
N CYS A 53 1.09 1.03 -0.37
CA CYS A 53 1.19 0.89 1.08
C CYS A 53 0.77 -0.51 1.55
N LEU A 54 -0.36 -1.01 1.05
CA LEU A 54 -0.84 -2.35 1.37
C LEU A 54 0.10 -3.44 0.84
N TYR A 55 0.70 -3.23 -0.33
CA TYR A 55 1.64 -4.18 -0.92
C TYR A 55 2.96 -4.25 -0.16
N SER A 56 3.49 -3.12 0.31
CA SER A 56 4.69 -3.09 1.15
C SER A 56 4.46 -3.83 2.47
N LEU A 57 3.30 -3.64 3.11
CA LEU A 57 2.92 -4.38 4.30
C LEU A 57 2.91 -5.89 4.04
N LEU A 58 2.26 -6.31 2.95
CA LEU A 58 2.15 -7.71 2.58
C LEU A 58 3.53 -8.35 2.35
N GLN A 59 4.45 -7.62 1.72
CA GLN A 59 5.83 -8.07 1.55
C GLN A 59 6.56 -8.18 2.89
N ALA A 60 6.50 -7.14 3.74
CA ALA A 60 7.19 -7.12 5.02
C ALA A 60 6.78 -8.29 5.94
N VAL A 61 5.48 -8.60 5.99
CA VAL A 61 4.95 -9.72 6.78
C VAL A 61 5.44 -11.06 6.22
N THR A 62 5.42 -11.23 4.89
CA THR A 62 5.91 -12.45 4.23
C THR A 62 7.41 -12.69 4.48
N TYR A 63 8.24 -11.64 4.49
CA TYR A 63 9.65 -11.73 4.84
C TYR A 63 9.86 -12.06 6.33
N SER A 64 9.09 -11.43 7.23
CA SER A 64 9.19 -11.66 8.68
C SER A 64 8.84 -13.09 9.09
N GLU A 65 7.94 -13.78 8.38
CA GLU A 65 7.61 -15.19 8.67
C GLU A 65 8.69 -16.18 8.23
N SER A 66 9.58 -15.79 7.32
CA SER A 66 10.75 -16.61 6.96
C SER A 66 11.77 -16.68 8.11
N ASP A 67 11.75 -15.70 9.02
CA ASP A 67 12.65 -15.56 10.18
C ASP A 67 11.85 -15.75 11.49
N LYS A 68 11.44 -17.00 11.76
CA LYS A 68 10.85 -17.53 13.01
C LYS A 68 10.18 -16.52 13.99
N SER A 69 8.86 -16.65 14.10
CA SER A 69 8.00 -16.15 15.20
C SER A 69 7.67 -14.65 15.19
N VAL A 70 6.87 -14.20 14.23
CA VAL A 70 5.96 -13.07 14.45
C VAL A 70 4.65 -13.39 13.71
N GLY A 71 3.61 -13.80 14.44
CA GLY A 71 2.28 -13.95 13.85
C GLY A 71 1.66 -12.58 13.65
N THR A 72 1.30 -12.20 12.42
CA THR A 72 0.57 -10.93 12.20
C THR A 72 -0.42 -10.86 11.03
N LEU A 73 -0.49 -11.80 10.08
CA LEU A 73 -1.62 -11.94 9.14
C LEU A 73 -1.79 -13.43 8.81
N THR A 74 -3.01 -13.97 8.82
CA THR A 74 -3.21 -15.37 8.38
C THR A 74 -3.00 -15.49 6.86
N GLU A 75 -2.74 -16.69 6.36
CA GLU A 75 -2.69 -16.96 4.90
C GLU A 75 -3.97 -16.49 4.17
N GLU A 76 -5.12 -16.56 4.84
CA GLU A 76 -6.38 -16.06 4.32
C GLU A 76 -6.41 -14.52 4.25
N ASP A 77 -5.91 -13.84 5.29
CA ASP A 77 -5.83 -12.38 5.29
C ASP A 77 -4.87 -11.85 4.25
N LYS A 78 -3.72 -12.53 4.04
CA LYS A 78 -2.79 -12.21 2.95
C LYS A 78 -3.44 -12.33 1.58
N LYS A 79 -4.22 -13.39 1.34
CA LYS A 79 -4.97 -13.56 0.09
C LYS A 79 -6.02 -12.46 -0.09
N ARG A 80 -6.77 -12.12 0.97
CA ARG A 80 -7.76 -11.02 0.92
C ARG A 80 -7.09 -9.68 0.64
N LEU A 81 -5.96 -9.41 1.28
CA LEU A 81 -5.17 -8.20 1.07
C LEU A 81 -4.64 -8.13 -0.35
N LEU A 82 -4.08 -9.23 -0.89
CA LEU A 82 -3.63 -9.33 -2.26
C LEU A 82 -4.75 -9.10 -3.28
N VAL A 83 -5.95 -9.63 -3.03
CA VAL A 83 -7.13 -9.37 -3.86
C VAL A 83 -7.50 -7.89 -3.85
N ARG A 84 -7.47 -7.24 -2.67
CA ARG A 84 -7.74 -5.80 -2.53
C ARG A 84 -6.71 -4.96 -3.30
N ILE A 85 -5.42 -5.24 -3.14
CA ILE A 85 -4.31 -4.57 -3.85
C ILE A 85 -4.50 -4.70 -5.37
N ASN A 86 -4.72 -5.91 -5.85
CA ASN A 86 -4.89 -6.16 -7.28
C ASN A 86 -6.18 -5.55 -7.84
N SER A 87 -7.23 -5.40 -7.03
CA SER A 87 -8.42 -4.66 -7.44
C SER A 87 -8.12 -3.18 -7.64
N LEU A 88 -7.30 -2.57 -6.77
CA LEU A 88 -6.89 -1.17 -6.88
C LEU A 88 -6.02 -0.94 -8.12
N TYR A 89 -5.01 -1.79 -8.33
CA TYR A 89 -4.16 -1.69 -9.54
C TYR A 89 -4.96 -1.88 -10.82
N LYS A 90 -5.87 -2.87 -10.88
CA LYS A 90 -6.74 -3.06 -12.05
C LYS A 90 -7.61 -1.85 -12.34
N ASP A 91 -8.16 -1.22 -11.31
CA ASP A 91 -9.04 -0.05 -11.46
C ASP A 91 -8.32 1.16 -12.05
N ILE A 92 -7.00 1.27 -11.83
CA ILE A 92 -6.16 2.35 -12.37
C ILE A 92 -5.38 1.94 -13.64
N GLY A 93 -5.56 0.72 -14.13
CA GLY A 93 -4.86 0.20 -15.32
C GLY A 93 -3.42 -0.26 -15.09
N GLU A 94 -3.02 -0.48 -13.83
CA GLU A 94 -1.71 -0.96 -13.43
C GLU A 94 -1.62 -2.49 -13.37
N PRO A 95 -0.41 -3.07 -13.56
CA PRO A 95 -0.23 -4.50 -13.51
C PRO A 95 -0.53 -5.08 -12.12
N VAL A 96 -1.14 -6.26 -12.11
CA VAL A 96 -1.37 -7.00 -10.87
C VAL A 96 -0.06 -7.58 -10.32
N VAL A 97 0.03 -7.62 -9.00
CA VAL A 97 1.17 -8.16 -8.27
C VAL A 97 0.84 -9.55 -7.72
N SER A 98 1.88 -10.38 -7.54
CA SER A 98 1.77 -11.71 -6.95
C SER A 98 2.82 -11.90 -5.85
N LEU A 99 2.47 -12.72 -4.86
CA LEU A 99 3.38 -13.14 -3.80
C LEU A 99 4.30 -14.22 -4.40
N GLY A 100 5.52 -13.86 -4.80
CA GLY A 100 6.48 -14.82 -5.33
C GLY A 100 7.51 -14.28 -6.31
N GLN A 101 7.40 -13.03 -6.79
CA GLN A 101 8.51 -12.41 -7.50
C GLN A 101 9.30 -11.55 -6.51
N PRO A 102 10.55 -11.91 -6.16
CA PRO A 102 11.42 -10.99 -5.46
C PRO A 102 11.54 -9.76 -6.35
N MET A 103 11.15 -8.59 -5.82
CA MET A 103 11.44 -7.32 -6.47
C MET A 103 12.95 -7.16 -6.35
N VAL A 104 13.68 -7.65 -7.36
CA VAL A 104 15.12 -7.44 -7.47
C VAL A 104 15.28 -5.96 -7.79
N THR A 105 15.49 -5.14 -6.77
CA THR A 105 16.06 -3.81 -6.96
C THR A 105 17.48 -4.04 -7.46
N PHE A 106 17.65 -4.07 -8.78
CA PHE A 106 18.93 -3.79 -9.39
C PHE A 106 19.22 -2.32 -9.06
N GLY A 107 20.04 -2.09 -8.04
CA GLY A 107 20.77 -0.84 -7.92
C GLY A 107 21.86 -0.84 -8.99
N GLU A 108 21.74 0.05 -9.97
CA GLU A 108 22.87 0.49 -10.78
C GLU A 108 23.76 1.45 -9.99
#